data_AF-A0A7X6JZZ3-F1
#
_entry.id   AF-A0A7X6JZZ3-F1
#
_cell.length_a   1.000
_cell.length_b   1.000
_cell.length_c   1.000
_cell.angle_alpha   90.00
_cell.angle_beta   90.00
_cell.angle_gamma   90.00
#
_symmetry.space_group_name_H-M   'P 1'
#
loop_
_entity.id
_entity.type
_entity.pdbx_description
1 polymer ?
#
loop_
_entity_poly.entity_id
_entity_poly.type
_entity_poly.pdbx_seq_one_letter_code
_entity_poly.pdbx_strand_id
1 'polypeptide(L)' 'MSRIAEELADQLARDTIAAAEEIGDDRLIETIAQAVGASSPTTEELFRTLVRVRVAEARARKLLEARVAAAKAAAPPG' A
#
# COMPACT_ATOMS: atom_id res chain seq x y z
N MET A 1 -12.93 -13.85 10.44
CA MET A 1 -13.15 -12.56 9.76
C MET A 1 -13.81 -12.85 8.42
N SER A 2 -14.74 -12.01 7.95
CA SER A 2 -15.40 -12.25 6.67
C SER A 2 -14.43 -11.92 5.53
N ARG A 3 -14.26 -12.84 4.58
CA ARG A 3 -13.42 -12.65 3.38
C ARG A 3 -13.79 -11.38 2.61
N ILE A 4 -15.07 -11.01 2.62
CA ILE A 4 -15.58 -9.80 1.96
C ILE A 4 -15.00 -8.53 2.60
N ALA A 5 -14.86 -8.49 3.93
CA ALA A 5 -14.34 -7.30 4.62
C ALA A 5 -12.86 -7.06 4.29
N GLU A 6 -12.07 -8.14 4.22
CA GLU A 6 -10.66 -8.07 3.82
C GLU A 6 -10.50 -7.64 2.37
N GLU A 7 -11.28 -8.21 1.44
CA GLU A 7 -11.24 -7.84 0.02
C GLU A 7 -11.64 -6.37 -0.21
N LEU A 8 -12.70 -5.90 0.46
CA LEU A 8 -13.14 -4.50 0.35
C LEU A 8 -12.13 -3.53 0.98
N ALA A 9 -11.57 -3.87 2.14
CA ALA A 9 -10.54 -3.06 2.78
C ALA A 9 -9.25 -3.01 1.95
N ASP A 10 -8.88 -4.12 1.29
CA ASP A 10 -7.71 -4.17 0.42
C ASP A 10 -7.90 -3.32 -0.83
N GLN A 11 -9.07 -3.41 -1.48
CA GLN A 11 -9.39 -2.58 -2.62
C GLN A 11 -9.36 -1.10 -2.26
N LEU A 12 -10.00 -0.72 -1.15
CA LEU A 12 -9.98 0.66 -0.67
C LEU A 12 -8.56 1.15 -0.35
N ALA A 13 -7.72 0.30 0.24
CA ALA A 13 -6.32 0.62 0.51
C ALA A 13 -5.53 0.93 -0.76
N ARG A 14 -5.72 0.14 -1.84
CA ARG A 14 -5.08 0.39 -3.15
C ARG A 14 -5.50 1.73 -3.71
N ASP A 15 -6.81 1.96 -3.78
CA ASP A 15 -7.38 3.14 -4.42
C ASP A 15 -7.00 4.41 -3.65
N THR A 16 -6.98 4.34 -2.32
CA THR A 16 -6.58 5.47 -1.47
C THR A 16 -5.10 5.81 -1.62
N ILE A 17 -4.21 4.82 -1.70
CA ILE A 17 -2.77 5.06 -1.93
C ILE A 17 -2.58 5.70 -3.31
N ALA A 18 -3.20 5.15 -4.34
CA ALA A 18 -3.09 5.69 -5.70
C ALA A 18 -3.60 7.13 -5.78
N ALA A 19 -4.77 7.41 -5.18
CA ALA A 19 -5.33 8.75 -5.14
C ALA A 19 -4.45 9.73 -4.34
N ALA A 20 -3.88 9.30 -3.20
CA ALA A 20 -2.99 10.13 -2.39
C ALA A 20 -1.73 10.53 -3.18
N GLU A 21 -1.14 9.59 -3.92
CA GLU A 21 0.00 9.83 -4.80
C GLU A 21 -0.37 10.74 -5.99
N GLU A 22 -1.52 10.53 -6.61
CA GLU A 22 -1.99 11.30 -7.77
C GLU A 22 -2.25 12.77 -7.45
N ILE A 23 -2.88 13.06 -6.31
CA ILE A 23 -3.24 14.43 -5.92
C ILE A 23 -2.22 15.08 -4.97
N GLY A 24 -1.20 14.32 -4.52
CA GLY A 24 -0.19 14.79 -3.58
C GLY A 24 -0.72 15.08 -2.18
N ASP A 25 -1.70 14.31 -1.70
CA ASP A 25 -2.29 14.48 -0.36
C ASP A 25 -1.95 13.30 0.56
N ASP A 26 -0.88 13.46 1.34
CA ASP A 26 -0.45 12.47 2.34
C ASP A 26 -1.47 12.27 3.48
N ARG A 27 -2.43 13.19 3.66
CA ARG A 27 -3.47 13.08 4.70
C ARG A 27 -4.69 12.28 4.26
N LEU A 28 -4.81 11.97 2.96
CA LEU A 28 -5.97 11.28 2.42
C LEU A 28 -6.18 9.91 3.09
N ILE A 29 -5.10 9.15 3.29
CA ILE A 29 -5.14 7.84 3.95
C ILE A 29 -5.76 7.92 5.34
N GLU A 30 -5.35 8.92 6.13
CA GLU A 30 -5.90 9.11 7.50
C GLU A 30 -7.36 9.52 7.45
N THR A 31 -7.72 10.41 6.51
CA THR A 31 -9.10 10.88 6.32
C THR A 31 -10.04 9.72 5.97
N ILE A 32 -9.63 8.85 5.06
CA ILE A 32 -10.41 7.66 4.67
C ILE A 32 -10.47 6.64 5.81
N ALA A 33 -9.38 6.42 6.55
CA ALA A 33 -9.39 5.52 7.70
C ALA A 33 -10.42 5.96 8.75
N GLN A 34 -10.45 7.26 9.08
CA GLN A 34 -11.41 7.81 10.04
C GLN A 34 -12.86 7.70 9.53
N ALA A 35 -13.10 7.96 8.24
CA ALA A 35 -14.42 7.83 7.64
C ALA A 35 -14.95 6.38 7.71
N VAL A 36 -14.09 5.39 7.45
CA VAL A 36 -14.42 3.97 7.61
C VAL A 36 -14.65 3.63 9.08
N GLY A 37 -13.77 4.10 9.97
CA GLY A 37 -13.81 3.84 11.41
C GLY A 37 -15.09 4.34 12.09
N ALA A 38 -15.64 5.46 11.61
CA ALA A 38 -16.90 6.01 12.08
C ALA A 38 -18.09 5.04 11.92
N SER A 39 -18.03 4.10 10.96
CA SER A 39 -19.09 3.12 10.69
C SER A 39 -18.69 1.68 10.97
N SER A 40 -17.39 1.35 10.92
CA SER A 40 -16.86 0.00 11.15
C SER A 40 -15.41 0.05 11.64
N PRO A 41 -15.17 0.02 12.97
CA PRO A 41 -13.83 0.00 13.54
C PRO A 41 -12.99 -1.20 13.06
N THR A 42 -13.60 -2.37 12.93
CA THR A 42 -12.91 -3.57 12.43
C THR A 42 -12.44 -3.41 10.97
N THR A 43 -13.21 -2.73 10.12
CA THR A 43 -12.80 -2.49 8.73
C THR A 43 -11.70 -1.43 8.65
N GLU A 44 -11.72 -0.43 9.53
CA GLU A 44 -10.63 0.55 9.65
C GLU A 44 -9.30 -0.12 10.01
N GLU A 45 -9.29 -1.01 11.01
CA GLU A 45 -8.08 -1.74 11.41
C GLU A 45 -7.49 -2.57 10.27
N LEU A 46 -8.36 -3.24 9.50
CA LEU A 46 -7.97 -3.96 8.28
C LEU A 46 -7.40 -3.01 7.23
N PHE A 47 -8.10 -1.93 6.91
CA PHE A 47 -7.66 -0.93 5.95
C PHE A 47 -6.28 -0.38 6.30
N ARG A 48 -6.08 0.08 7.54
CA ARG A 48 -4.79 0.61 8.02
C ARG A 48 -3.67 -0.44 7.94
N THR A 49 -3.99 -1.69 8.21
CA THR A 49 -3.05 -2.80 8.08
C THR A 49 -2.66 -3.03 6.63
N LEU A 50 -3.63 -3.08 5.72
CA LEU A 50 -3.40 -3.32 4.29
C LEU A 50 -2.66 -2.16 3.63
N VAL A 51 -2.96 -0.91 4.02
CA VAL A 51 -2.17 0.26 3.60
C VAL A 51 -0.70 0.10 4.00
N ARG A 52 -0.41 -0.23 5.27
CA ARG A 52 0.97 -0.44 5.73
C ARG A 52 1.67 -1.56 4.96
N VAL A 53 0.99 -2.68 4.73
CA VAL A 53 1.53 -3.82 3.96
C VAL A 53 1.89 -3.38 2.54
N ARG A 54 1.02 -2.63 1.86
CA ARG A 54 1.24 -2.17 0.48
C ARG A 54 2.41 -1.19 0.38
N VAL A 55 2.48 -0.21 1.27
CA VAL A 55 3.59 0.75 1.29
C VAL A 55 4.91 0.04 1.57
N ALA A 56 4.94 -0.92 2.50
CA ALA A 56 6.13 -1.70 2.80
C ALA A 56 6.57 -2.57 1.61
N GLU A 57 5.62 -3.25 0.95
CA GLU A 57 5.87 -4.06 -0.23
C GLU A 57 6.41 -3.21 -1.40
N ALA A 58 5.80 -2.06 -1.68
CA ALA A 58 6.25 -1.16 -2.74
C ALA A 58 7.69 -0.67 -2.50
N ARG A 59 8.05 -0.37 -1.25
CA ARG A 59 9.43 -0.03 -0.87
C ARG A 59 10.39 -1.21 -1.06
N ALA A 60 9.98 -2.41 -0.65
CA ALA A 60 10.77 -3.62 -0.83
C ALA A 60 10.97 -3.96 -2.31
N ARG A 61 9.95 -3.75 -3.15
CA ARG A 61 10.00 -3.93 -4.61
C ARG A 61 11.06 -3.03 -5.24
N LYS A 62 11.03 -1.73 -4.93
CA LYS A 62 12.03 -0.75 -5.40
C LYS A 62 13.45 -1.15 -4.98
N LEU A 63 13.63 -1.61 -3.74
CA LEU A 63 14.93 -2.09 -3.26
C LEU A 63 15.41 -3.33 -4.03
N LEU A 64 14.53 -4.31 -4.23
CA LEU A 64 14.86 -5.53 -4.98
C LEU A 64 15.27 -5.21 -6.42
N GLU A 65 14.51 -4.36 -7.10
CA GLU A 65 14.81 -3.92 -8.47
C GLU A 65 16.17 -3.22 -8.56
N ALA A 66 16.48 -2.31 -7.63
CA ALA A 66 17.77 -1.65 -7.58
C ALA A 66 18.94 -2.64 -7.40
N ARG A 67 18.77 -3.65 -6.54
CA ARG A 67 19.79 -4.70 -6.32
C ARG A 67 20.02 -5.55 -7.56
N VAL A 68 18.95 -5.94 -8.25
CA VAL A 68 19.03 -6.72 -9.49
C VAL A 68 19.69 -5.90 -10.61
N ALA A 69 19.33 -4.63 -10.75
CA ALA A 69 19.92 -3.74 -11.75
C ALA A 69 21.44 -3.56 -11.52
N ALA A 70 21.85 -3.32 -10.27
CA ALA A 70 23.26 -3.21 -9.91
C ALA A 70 24.04 -4.50 -10.19
N ALA A 71 23.48 -5.67 -9.87
CA ALA A 71 24.11 -6.96 -10.13
C ALA A 71 24.30 -7.22 -11.64
N LYS A 72 23.32 -6.84 -12.48
CA LYS A 72 23.44 -6.95 -13.94
C LYS A 72 24.50 -6.01 -14.53
N ALA A 73 24.60 -4.79 -14.02
CA ALA A 73 25.60 -3.82 -14.48
C ALA A 73 27.05 -4.20 -14.09
N ALA A 74 27.22 -4.97 -13.01
CA ALA A 74 28.52 -5.45 -12.54
C ALA A 74 29.01 -6.74 -13.25
N ALA A 75 28.18 -7.40 -14.06
CA ALA A 75 28.60 -8.56 -14.83
C ALA A 75 29.43 -8.10 -16.04
N PRO A 76 30.67 -8.59 -16.23
CA PRO A 76 31.46 -8.23 -17.40
C PRO A 76 30.76 -8.71 -18.69
N PRO A 77 30.83 -7.95 -19.80
CA PRO A 77 30.43 -8.48 -21.09
C PRO A 77 31.37 -9.66 -21.41
N GLY A 78 30.79 -10.85 -21.52
CA GLY A 78 31.48 -12.04 -22.02
C GLY A 78 31.81 -11.92 -23.49
#